data_AF-A0A1G1KEB0-F1
#
_entry.id   AF-A0A1G1KEB0-F1
#
_cell.length_a   1.000
_cell.length_b   1.000
_cell.length_c   1.000
_cell.angle_alpha   90.00
_cell.angle_beta   90.00
_cell.angle_gamma   90.00
#
_symmetry.space_group_name_H-M   'P 1'
#
loop_
_entity.id
_entity.type
_entity.pdbx_description
1 polymer ?
#
loop_
_entity_poly.entity_id
_entity_poly.type
_entity_poly.pdbx_seq_one_letter_code
_entity_poly.pdbx_strand_id
1 'polypeptide(L)'
;MTYRYTFTFPDGRQQVVTVRLDSQTLNGLREDPQPPPPWTALPFHKCPNCPLKDAERPSCPAALSLVEIIHLFRCARSFQQVEVCVETEARRYVKSTSLQEALSSLIGLHMVTSGCPVMGKLKPLVRHHLPFARAEETTYRVLSMYSLAQFFVARHGKPPDWMFKNLTAMYQAIHVVNEHFSRRLSEISTGDASLNALVMLDLFAQTITFSIDENALDELELLFEPYFRG
;
A
#
# COMPACT_ATOMS: atom_id res chain seq x y z
N MET A 1 4.34 -4.94 -16.22
CA MET A 1 3.87 -5.90 -15.18
C MET A 1 2.38 -5.73 -14.99
N THR A 2 1.65 -6.82 -14.74
CA THR A 2 0.19 -6.78 -14.58
C THR A 2 -0.28 -7.59 -13.39
N TYR A 3 -1.23 -7.02 -12.63
CA TYR A 3 -1.95 -7.68 -11.55
C TYR A 3 -3.44 -7.63 -11.90
N ARG A 4 -4.12 -8.78 -11.89
CA ARG A 4 -5.56 -8.84 -12.13
C ARG A 4 -6.26 -9.34 -10.88
N TYR A 5 -7.10 -8.50 -10.31
CA TYR A 5 -7.93 -8.80 -9.17
C TYR A 5 -9.33 -9.15 -9.66
N THR A 6 -9.85 -10.31 -9.29
CA THR A 6 -11.24 -10.73 -9.52
C THR A 6 -11.90 -10.94 -8.17
N PHE A 7 -12.91 -10.14 -7.85
CA PHE A 7 -13.73 -10.24 -6.65
C PHE A 7 -15.04 -10.94 -7.01
N THR A 8 -15.30 -12.10 -6.42
CA THR A 8 -16.54 -12.85 -6.58
C THR A 8 -17.36 -12.72 -5.30
N PHE A 9 -18.55 -12.14 -5.42
CA PHE A 9 -19.48 -11.92 -4.33
C PHE A 9 -20.40 -13.14 -4.14
N PRO A 10 -21.05 -13.30 -2.97
CA PRO A 10 -21.92 -14.45 -2.69
C PRO A 10 -23.16 -14.54 -3.62
N ASP A 11 -23.58 -13.42 -4.20
CA ASP A 11 -24.66 -13.32 -5.20
C ASP A 11 -24.21 -13.72 -6.61
N GLY A 12 -22.95 -14.16 -6.79
CA GLY A 12 -22.35 -14.53 -8.07
C GLY A 12 -21.85 -13.34 -8.89
N ARG A 13 -22.08 -12.10 -8.44
CA ARG A 13 -21.58 -10.90 -9.11
C ARG A 13 -20.06 -10.88 -9.04
N GLN A 14 -19.42 -10.45 -10.13
CA GLN A 14 -17.98 -10.29 -10.20
C GLN A 14 -17.58 -8.84 -10.46
N GLN A 15 -16.49 -8.42 -9.83
CA GLN A 15 -15.81 -7.15 -10.12
C GLN A 15 -14.35 -7.46 -10.45
N VAL A 16 -13.85 -6.91 -11.55
CA VAL A 16 -12.49 -7.16 -12.02
C VAL A 16 -11.74 -5.84 -12.10
N VAL A 17 -10.56 -5.77 -11.48
CA VAL A 17 -9.67 -4.61 -11.54
C VAL A 17 -8.32 -5.08 -12.06
N THR A 18 -7.83 -4.42 -13.12
CA THR A 18 -6.52 -4.73 -13.71
C THR A 18 -5.54 -3.60 -13.47
N VAL A 19 -4.49 -3.88 -12.71
CA VAL A 19 -3.41 -2.94 -12.43
C VAL A 19 -2.27 -3.19 -13.40
N ARG A 20 -1.96 -2.19 -14.23
CA ARG A 20 -0.82 -2.24 -15.16
C ARG A 20 0.27 -1.31 -14.65
N LEU A 21 1.49 -1.81 -14.56
CA LEU A 21 2.66 -1.06 -14.10
C LEU A 21 3.77 -1.08 -15.15
N ASP A 22 4.48 0.03 -15.26
CA ASP A 22 5.77 0.09 -15.95
C ASP A 22 6.77 -0.82 -15.25
N SER A 23 7.47 -1.68 -15.99
CA SER A 23 8.31 -2.73 -15.40
C SER A 23 9.59 -2.21 -14.75
N GLN A 24 10.03 -0.99 -15.07
CA GLN A 24 11.26 -0.40 -14.53
C GLN A 24 10.96 0.54 -13.37
N THR A 25 10.02 1.46 -13.56
CA THR A 25 9.68 2.52 -12.61
C THR A 25 8.60 2.11 -11.61
N LEU A 26 7.86 1.03 -11.89
CA LEU A 26 6.69 0.55 -11.14
C LEU A 26 5.59 1.62 -10.97
N ASN A 27 5.57 2.62 -11.84
CA ASN A 27 4.47 3.58 -11.90
C ASN A 27 3.24 2.91 -12.54
N GLY A 28 2.05 3.25 -12.04
CA GLY A 28 0.79 2.85 -12.66
C GLY A 28 0.65 3.39 -14.07
N LEU A 29 0.45 2.50 -15.03
CA LEU A 29 0.08 2.81 -16.41
C LEU A 29 -1.44 2.89 -16.47
N ARG A 30 -1.97 4.09 -16.21
CA ARG A 30 -3.42 4.36 -16.25
C ARG A 30 -3.69 5.69 -16.92
N GLU A 31 -4.90 5.84 -17.40
CA GLU A 31 -5.43 7.11 -17.83
C GLU A 31 -6.15 7.76 -16.65
N ASP A 32 -5.74 8.97 -16.28
CA ASP A 32 -6.42 9.71 -15.23
C ASP A 32 -7.75 10.27 -15.76
N PRO A 33 -8.84 10.20 -14.98
CA PRO A 33 -10.17 10.63 -15.41
C PRO A 33 -10.18 12.11 -15.79
N GLN A 34 -10.88 12.44 -16.89
CA GLN A 34 -11.04 13.80 -17.40
C GLN A 34 -12.54 14.18 -17.48
N PRO A 35 -13.00 15.20 -16.74
CA PRO A 35 -12.27 15.93 -15.70
C PRO A 35 -12.04 15.08 -14.44
N PRO A 36 -10.99 15.35 -13.66
CA PRO A 36 -10.74 14.66 -12.40
C PRO A 36 -11.85 15.01 -11.37
N PRO A 37 -12.34 14.04 -10.56
CA PRO A 37 -13.33 14.33 -9.53
C PRO A 37 -12.82 15.36 -8.51
N PRO A 38 -13.67 16.26 -7.97
CA PRO A 38 -13.22 17.32 -7.07
C PRO A 38 -12.42 16.85 -5.85
N TRP A 39 -12.79 15.70 -5.28
CA TRP A 39 -12.12 15.12 -4.11
C TRP A 39 -10.68 14.66 -4.40
N THR A 40 -10.29 14.54 -5.67
CA THR A 40 -8.93 14.20 -6.08
C THR A 40 -8.00 15.41 -6.11
N ALA A 41 -8.54 16.64 -6.02
CA ALA A 41 -7.75 17.85 -5.93
C ALA A 41 -6.72 17.75 -4.78
N LEU A 42 -5.51 18.25 -5.00
CA LEU A 42 -4.44 18.18 -4.02
C LEU A 42 -4.82 18.88 -2.69
N PRO A 43 -5.44 20.08 -2.71
CA PRO A 43 -5.84 20.78 -1.47
C PRO A 43 -6.89 20.05 -0.64
N PHE A 44 -7.73 19.21 -1.26
CA PHE A 44 -8.83 18.52 -0.59
C PHE A 44 -8.30 17.49 0.41
N HIS A 45 -8.27 17.80 1.71
CA HIS A 45 -7.58 16.98 2.73
C HIS A 45 -6.13 16.63 2.32
N LYS A 46 -5.34 17.65 1.94
CA LYS A 46 -3.90 17.50 1.72
C LYS A 46 -3.23 17.00 3.01
N CYS A 47 -2.32 16.02 2.91
CA CYS A 47 -1.52 15.62 4.06
C CYS A 47 -0.47 16.70 4.38
N PRO A 48 -0.20 16.98 5.67
CA PRO A 48 0.71 18.07 6.08
C PRO A 48 2.16 17.79 5.68
N ASN A 49 2.52 16.51 5.48
CA ASN A 49 3.84 16.10 4.99
C ASN A 49 3.92 15.95 3.46
N CYS A 50 2.92 16.42 2.71
CA CYS A 50 2.94 16.33 1.24
C CYS A 50 3.98 17.28 0.65
N PRO A 51 4.99 16.77 -0.11
CA PRO A 51 5.98 17.63 -0.73
C PRO A 51 5.49 18.27 -2.04
N LEU A 52 4.33 17.85 -2.55
CA LEU A 52 3.78 18.38 -3.80
C LEU A 52 3.16 19.76 -3.58
N LYS A 53 3.38 20.64 -4.54
CA LYS A 53 2.80 22.00 -4.56
C LYS A 53 1.59 22.04 -5.47
N ASP A 54 0.57 22.76 -5.03
CA ASP A 54 -0.74 22.80 -5.70
C ASP A 54 -0.65 23.40 -7.10
N ALA A 55 0.25 24.38 -7.30
CA ALA A 55 0.52 25.00 -8.61
C ALA A 55 1.17 24.05 -9.62
N GLU A 56 2.00 23.11 -9.17
CA GLU A 56 2.72 22.16 -10.02
C GLU A 56 1.92 20.87 -10.24
N ARG A 57 1.18 20.44 -9.21
CA ARG A 57 0.39 19.21 -9.21
C ARG A 57 -0.99 19.48 -8.59
N PRO A 58 -1.99 19.92 -9.38
CA PRO A 58 -3.29 20.33 -8.83
C PRO A 58 -4.12 19.16 -8.28
N SER A 59 -3.77 17.92 -8.62
CA SER A 59 -4.44 16.70 -8.14
C SER A 59 -3.48 15.79 -7.38
N CYS A 60 -3.98 15.16 -6.32
CA CYS A 60 -3.24 14.18 -5.55
C CYS A 60 -3.08 12.88 -6.37
N PRO A 61 -1.85 12.42 -6.65
CA PRO A 61 -1.63 11.21 -7.45
C PRO A 61 -2.26 9.96 -6.85
N ALA A 62 -2.22 9.82 -5.52
CA ALA A 62 -2.86 8.71 -4.82
C ALA A 62 -4.40 8.78 -4.93
N ALA A 63 -4.98 9.98 -4.89
CA ALA A 63 -6.42 10.14 -5.04
C ALA A 63 -6.88 9.78 -6.46
N LEU A 64 -6.19 10.29 -7.47
CA LEU A 64 -6.44 9.92 -8.88
C LEU A 64 -6.34 8.41 -9.08
N SER A 65 -5.38 7.75 -8.42
CA SER A 65 -5.18 6.31 -8.54
C SER A 65 -6.35 5.45 -8.08
N LEU A 66 -7.19 5.99 -7.21
CA LEU A 66 -8.25 5.24 -6.57
C LEU A 66 -9.64 5.58 -7.13
N VAL A 67 -9.76 6.50 -8.11
CA VAL A 67 -11.08 6.93 -8.60
C VAL A 67 -11.96 5.77 -9.04
N GLU A 68 -11.42 4.88 -9.87
CA GLU A 68 -12.15 3.69 -10.34
C GLU A 68 -12.52 2.76 -9.18
N ILE A 69 -11.59 2.48 -8.28
CA ILE A 69 -11.80 1.58 -7.12
C ILE A 69 -12.89 2.15 -6.21
N ILE A 70 -12.79 3.44 -5.84
CA ILE A 70 -13.77 4.09 -4.99
C ILE A 70 -15.14 4.06 -5.66
N HIS A 71 -15.22 4.27 -6.97
CA HIS A 71 -16.48 4.20 -7.70
C HIS A 71 -17.08 2.78 -7.71
N LEU A 72 -16.28 1.76 -8.06
CA LEU A 72 -16.71 0.36 -8.14
C LEU A 72 -17.24 -0.20 -6.81
N PHE A 73 -16.63 0.22 -5.70
CA PHE A 73 -16.96 -0.28 -4.36
C PHE A 73 -17.73 0.72 -3.49
N ARG A 74 -18.26 1.81 -4.09
CA ARG A 74 -18.85 2.95 -3.36
C ARG A 74 -19.99 2.58 -2.40
N CYS A 75 -20.78 1.55 -2.73
CA CYS A 75 -21.92 1.09 -1.92
C CYS A 75 -21.64 -0.24 -1.20
N ALA A 76 -20.39 -0.71 -1.21
CA ALA A 76 -20.05 -2.02 -0.66
C ALA A 76 -19.81 -1.94 0.85
N ARG A 77 -20.18 -3.01 1.56
CA ARG A 77 -19.97 -3.15 3.01
C ARG A 77 -18.63 -3.82 3.29
N SER A 78 -17.86 -3.23 4.19
CA SER A 78 -16.50 -3.65 4.54
C SER A 78 -16.40 -5.12 4.96
N PHE A 79 -17.31 -5.57 5.81
CA PHE A 79 -17.36 -6.93 6.35
C PHE A 79 -17.96 -7.98 5.40
N GLN A 80 -18.43 -7.57 4.21
CA GLN A 80 -19.00 -8.49 3.23
C GLN A 80 -17.98 -9.54 2.84
N GLN A 81 -18.35 -10.83 2.92
CA GLN A 81 -17.49 -11.92 2.50
C GLN A 81 -17.41 -11.96 0.97
N VAL A 82 -16.19 -12.14 0.46
CA VAL A 82 -15.87 -12.25 -0.96
C VAL A 82 -14.80 -13.32 -1.15
N GLU A 83 -14.83 -13.99 -2.30
CA GLU A 83 -13.66 -14.68 -2.81
C GLU A 83 -12.88 -13.72 -3.70
N VAL A 84 -11.59 -13.56 -3.45
CA VAL A 84 -10.71 -12.74 -4.28
C VAL A 84 -9.63 -13.60 -4.91
N CYS A 85 -9.47 -13.46 -6.22
CA CYS A 85 -8.42 -14.08 -7.00
C CYS A 85 -7.47 -12.99 -7.54
N VAL A 86 -6.18 -13.08 -7.22
CA VAL A 86 -5.14 -12.17 -7.71
C VAL A 86 -4.21 -12.95 -8.63
N GLU A 87 -4.22 -12.60 -9.90
CA GLU A 87 -3.35 -13.17 -10.92
C GLU A 87 -2.18 -12.22 -11.19
N THR A 88 -0.97 -12.77 -11.15
CA THR A 88 0.30 -12.10 -11.47
C THR A 88 1.03 -12.92 -12.53
N GLU A 89 2.13 -12.41 -13.08
CA GLU A 89 2.98 -13.18 -14.00
C GLU A 89 3.53 -14.47 -13.38
N ALA A 90 3.76 -14.50 -12.07
CA ALA A 90 4.43 -15.62 -11.40
C ALA A 90 3.47 -16.57 -10.67
N ARG A 91 2.33 -16.06 -10.17
CA ARG A 91 1.47 -16.76 -9.22
C ARG A 91 0.01 -16.34 -9.35
N ARG A 92 -0.89 -17.25 -8.99
CA ARG A 92 -2.31 -17.00 -8.74
C ARG A 92 -2.60 -17.20 -7.25
N TYR A 93 -3.16 -16.20 -6.60
CA TYR A 93 -3.56 -16.23 -5.19
C TYR A 93 -5.08 -16.25 -5.10
N VAL A 94 -5.66 -17.13 -4.29
CA VAL A 94 -7.11 -17.19 -4.06
C VAL A 94 -7.35 -17.18 -2.56
N LYS A 95 -8.25 -16.30 -2.08
CA LYS A 95 -8.60 -16.21 -0.66
C LYS A 95 -10.07 -15.84 -0.51
N SER A 96 -10.77 -16.54 0.39
CA SER A 96 -12.07 -16.10 0.90
C SER A 96 -11.83 -15.21 2.12
N THR A 97 -12.29 -13.96 2.08
CA THR A 97 -12.12 -12.99 3.17
C THR A 97 -13.17 -11.88 3.11
N SER A 98 -13.16 -10.96 4.08
CA SER A 98 -13.86 -9.69 4.03
C SER A 98 -13.40 -8.81 2.86
N LEU A 99 -14.33 -8.05 2.29
CA LEU A 99 -14.06 -7.13 1.21
C LEU A 99 -13.02 -6.07 1.59
N GLN A 100 -13.07 -5.56 2.82
CA GLN A 100 -12.06 -4.60 3.30
C GLN A 100 -10.65 -5.17 3.21
N GLU A 101 -10.43 -6.45 3.56
CA GLU A 101 -9.08 -7.04 3.55
C GLU A 101 -8.60 -7.21 2.10
N ALA A 102 -9.51 -7.66 1.24
CA ALA A 102 -9.23 -7.79 -0.18
C ALA A 102 -8.90 -6.43 -0.83
N LEU A 103 -9.67 -5.39 -0.50
CA LEU A 103 -9.46 -4.02 -0.98
C LEU A 103 -8.20 -3.39 -0.40
N SER A 104 -7.82 -3.70 0.84
CA SER A 104 -6.60 -3.16 1.44
C SER A 104 -5.37 -3.49 0.60
N SER A 105 -5.26 -4.74 0.12
CA SER A 105 -4.20 -5.16 -0.80
C SER A 105 -4.20 -4.36 -2.11
N LEU A 106 -5.37 -4.16 -2.73
CA LEU A 106 -5.51 -3.43 -4.00
C LEU A 106 -5.23 -1.93 -3.83
N ILE A 107 -5.79 -1.31 -2.80
CA ILE A 107 -5.61 0.12 -2.49
C ILE A 107 -4.14 0.41 -2.19
N GLY A 108 -3.48 -0.42 -1.38
CA GLY A 108 -2.06 -0.27 -1.08
C GLY A 108 -1.20 -0.31 -2.34
N LEU A 109 -1.49 -1.25 -3.25
CA LEU A 109 -0.82 -1.35 -4.56
C LEU A 109 -1.00 -0.07 -5.39
N HIS A 110 -2.22 0.47 -5.48
CA HIS A 110 -2.50 1.71 -6.21
C HIS A 110 -1.81 2.93 -5.59
N MET A 111 -1.87 3.08 -4.26
CA MET A 111 -1.26 4.22 -3.56
C MET A 111 0.27 4.25 -3.74
N VAL A 112 0.94 3.11 -3.60
CA VAL A 112 2.41 3.00 -3.76
C VAL A 112 2.85 3.27 -5.20
N THR A 113 2.06 2.83 -6.18
CA THR A 113 2.37 2.97 -7.61
C THR A 113 1.82 4.26 -8.24
N SER A 114 1.15 5.10 -7.45
CA SER A 114 0.47 6.31 -7.91
C SER A 114 1.38 7.46 -8.34
N GLY A 115 2.65 7.44 -7.90
CA GLY A 115 3.55 8.58 -8.00
C GLY A 115 3.49 9.54 -6.79
N CYS A 116 2.82 9.15 -5.70
CA CYS A 116 2.95 9.83 -4.41
C CYS A 116 4.39 9.69 -3.88
N PRO A 117 5.11 10.82 -3.61
CA PRO A 117 6.52 10.74 -3.19
C PRO A 117 6.73 10.05 -1.82
N VAL A 118 5.77 10.17 -0.90
CA VAL A 118 5.85 9.52 0.42
C VAL A 118 5.69 8.00 0.28
N MET A 119 4.68 7.54 -0.47
CA MET A 119 4.40 6.11 -0.67
C MET A 119 5.40 5.42 -1.60
N GLY A 120 6.05 6.18 -2.49
CA GLY A 120 6.91 5.63 -3.55
C GLY A 120 8.12 4.85 -3.04
N LYS A 121 8.56 5.05 -1.79
CA LYS A 121 9.64 4.26 -1.17
C LYS A 121 9.29 2.78 -0.98
N LEU A 122 8.00 2.43 -0.97
CA LEU A 122 7.52 1.05 -0.84
C LEU A 122 7.46 0.29 -2.18
N LYS A 123 7.79 0.92 -3.31
CA LYS A 123 7.77 0.28 -4.64
C LYS A 123 8.52 -1.06 -4.72
N PRO A 124 9.67 -1.28 -4.05
CA PRO A 124 10.32 -2.60 -4.08
C PRO A 124 9.41 -3.74 -3.60
N LEU A 125 8.49 -3.48 -2.66
CA LEU A 125 7.50 -4.47 -2.19
C LEU A 125 6.46 -4.82 -3.26
N VAL A 126 6.18 -3.89 -4.18
CA VAL A 126 5.25 -4.12 -5.30
C VAL A 126 5.83 -5.12 -6.30
N ARG A 127 7.13 -5.06 -6.59
CA ARG A 127 7.78 -5.97 -7.53
C ARG A 127 7.56 -7.45 -7.17
N HIS A 128 7.47 -7.72 -5.88
CA HIS A 128 7.16 -9.02 -5.27
C HIS A 128 5.91 -8.94 -4.41
N HIS A 129 4.86 -8.30 -4.93
CA HIS A 129 3.60 -8.08 -4.22
C HIS A 129 3.06 -9.41 -3.67
N LEU A 130 2.76 -9.42 -2.37
CA LEU A 130 2.11 -10.53 -1.69
C LEU A 130 0.73 -10.05 -1.24
N PRO A 131 -0.34 -10.42 -1.96
CA PRO A 131 -1.69 -10.07 -1.55
C PRO A 131 -2.05 -10.72 -0.22
N PHE A 132 -2.80 -10.01 0.62
CA PHE A 132 -3.34 -10.51 1.89
C PHE A 132 -2.28 -11.02 2.88
N ALA A 133 -1.08 -10.43 2.83
CA ALA A 133 0.02 -10.74 3.72
C ALA A 133 -0.38 -10.50 5.18
N ARG A 134 0.05 -11.40 6.06
CA ARG A 134 -0.07 -11.22 7.51
C ARG A 134 0.87 -10.12 7.99
N ALA A 135 0.65 -9.65 9.22
CA ALA A 135 1.50 -8.67 9.86
C ALA A 135 2.98 -9.12 9.89
N GLU A 136 3.24 -10.33 10.38
CA GLU A 136 4.59 -10.93 10.43
C GLU A 136 5.27 -11.00 9.04
N GLU A 137 4.54 -11.45 8.01
CA GLU A 137 5.06 -11.51 6.64
C GLU A 137 5.39 -10.12 6.12
N THR A 138 4.56 -9.13 6.44
CA THR A 138 4.78 -7.74 6.07
C THR A 138 6.00 -7.18 6.80
N THR A 139 6.13 -7.40 8.11
CA THR A 139 7.28 -7.00 8.92
C THR A 139 8.58 -7.58 8.36
N TYR A 140 8.63 -8.89 8.16
CA TYR A 140 9.82 -9.55 7.60
C TYR A 140 10.20 -8.97 6.23
N ARG A 141 9.22 -8.79 5.33
CA ARG A 141 9.46 -8.26 3.98
C ARG A 141 9.94 -6.81 4.01
N VAL A 142 9.38 -5.98 4.88
CA VAL A 142 9.74 -4.56 5.01
C VAL A 142 11.15 -4.41 5.56
N LEU A 143 11.48 -5.12 6.65
CA LEU A 143 12.82 -5.09 7.24
C LEU A 143 13.87 -5.61 6.25
N SER A 144 13.61 -6.75 5.61
CA SER A 144 14.51 -7.33 4.60
C SER A 144 14.72 -6.40 3.40
N MET A 145 13.63 -5.83 2.88
CA MET A 145 13.70 -4.86 1.78
C MET A 145 14.51 -3.63 2.18
N TYR A 146 14.28 -3.10 3.38
CA TYR A 146 14.96 -1.91 3.84
C TYR A 146 16.46 -2.15 4.06
N SER A 147 16.84 -3.27 4.68
CA SER A 147 18.24 -3.68 4.83
C SER A 147 18.94 -3.78 3.47
N LEU A 148 18.29 -4.35 2.45
CA LEU A 148 18.82 -4.39 1.10
C LEU A 148 18.95 -2.98 0.48
N ALA A 149 18.01 -2.07 0.75
CA ALA A 149 18.12 -0.68 0.34
C ALA A 149 19.33 0.00 1.00
N GLN A 150 19.59 -0.25 2.29
CA GLN A 150 20.76 0.28 3.00
C GLN A 150 22.07 -0.29 2.47
N PHE A 151 22.10 -1.56 2.08
CA PHE A 151 23.24 -2.13 1.36
C PHE A 151 23.54 -1.37 0.06
N PHE A 152 22.53 -1.00 -0.73
CA PHE A 152 22.74 -0.18 -1.93
C PHE A 152 23.17 1.25 -1.60
N VAL A 153 22.63 1.86 -0.54
CA VAL A 153 23.09 3.17 -0.04
C VAL A 153 24.60 3.13 0.27
N ALA A 154 25.06 2.09 0.98
CA ALA A 154 26.48 1.89 1.29
C ALA A 154 27.32 1.69 0.01
N ARG A 155 26.84 0.90 -0.96
CA ARG A 155 27.52 0.74 -2.27
C ARG A 155 27.67 2.05 -3.05
N HIS A 156 26.83 3.04 -2.77
CA HIS A 156 26.92 4.39 -3.35
C HIS A 156 27.69 5.38 -2.46
N GLY A 157 28.47 4.90 -1.48
CA GLY A 157 29.35 5.73 -0.65
C GLY A 157 28.63 6.58 0.41
N LYS A 158 27.35 6.28 0.70
CA LYS A 158 26.57 6.97 1.72
C LYS A 158 26.45 6.11 2.99
N PRO A 159 26.32 6.72 4.18
CA PRO A 159 26.18 5.96 5.43
C PRO A 159 24.84 5.20 5.46
N PRO A 160 24.84 3.87 5.65
CA PRO A 160 23.62 3.08 5.80
C PRO A 160 22.97 3.26 7.18
N ASP A 161 21.65 3.11 7.24
CA ASP A 161 20.85 3.10 8.47
C ASP A 161 20.52 1.67 8.93
N TRP A 162 21.49 1.00 9.56
CA TRP A 162 21.33 -0.37 10.04
C TRP A 162 20.38 -0.51 11.24
N MET A 163 20.10 0.60 11.94
CA MET A 163 19.24 0.63 13.12
C MET A 163 17.80 1.06 12.79
N PHE A 164 17.44 1.07 11.49
CA PHE A 164 16.07 1.32 11.02
C PHE A 164 15.43 2.65 11.44
N LYS A 165 16.21 3.66 11.88
CA LYS A 165 15.68 4.95 12.36
C LYS A 165 14.89 5.70 11.28
N ASN A 166 15.42 5.72 10.07
CA ASN A 166 14.78 6.34 8.92
C ASN A 166 13.64 5.48 8.36
N LEU A 167 13.62 4.17 8.63
CA LEU A 167 12.48 3.30 8.34
C LEU A 167 11.29 3.64 9.24
N THR A 168 11.52 3.81 10.55
CA THR A 168 10.50 4.28 11.50
C THR A 168 9.93 5.63 11.07
N ALA A 169 10.79 6.62 10.76
CA ALA A 169 10.35 7.92 10.27
C ALA A 169 9.56 7.85 8.94
N MET A 170 9.93 6.93 8.05
CA MET A 170 9.19 6.69 6.80
C MET A 170 7.78 6.17 7.07
N TYR A 171 7.62 5.22 8.00
CA TYR A 171 6.31 4.67 8.35
C TYR A 171 5.43 5.64 9.13
N GLN A 172 6.02 6.48 9.99
CA GLN A 172 5.32 7.62 10.61
C GLN A 172 4.80 8.60 9.54
N ALA A 173 5.57 8.87 8.49
CA ALA A 173 5.11 9.70 7.38
C ALA A 173 3.98 9.03 6.57
N ILE A 174 4.02 7.71 6.40
CA ILE A 174 2.93 6.94 5.76
C ILE A 174 1.65 6.98 6.61
N HIS A 175 1.76 6.87 7.93
CA HIS A 175 0.63 7.02 8.85
C HIS A 175 -0.11 8.34 8.64
N VAL A 176 0.63 9.46 8.61
CA VAL A 176 0.07 10.80 8.33
C VAL A 176 -0.65 10.86 6.96
N VAL A 177 -0.10 10.18 5.94
CA VAL A 177 -0.77 10.08 4.63
C VAL A 177 -2.07 9.30 4.75
N ASN A 178 -2.06 8.13 5.38
CA ASN A 178 -3.23 7.28 5.52
C ASN A 178 -4.34 7.94 6.35
N GLU A 179 -3.99 8.63 7.44
CA GLU A 179 -4.93 9.38 8.28
C GLU A 179 -5.65 10.48 7.47
N HIS A 180 -4.89 11.34 6.79
CA HIS A 180 -5.46 12.41 5.98
C HIS A 180 -6.23 11.89 4.77
N PHE A 181 -5.79 10.78 4.18
CA PHE A 181 -6.49 10.14 3.09
C PHE A 181 -7.78 9.44 3.56
N SER A 182 -7.82 8.95 4.80
CA SER A 182 -9.05 8.42 5.42
C SER A 182 -10.09 9.53 5.58
N ARG A 183 -9.67 10.72 6.06
CA ARG A 183 -10.53 11.92 6.09
C ARG A 183 -11.01 12.33 4.69
N ARG A 184 -10.13 12.26 3.68
CA ARG A 184 -10.51 12.49 2.28
C ARG A 184 -11.63 11.55 1.83
N LEU A 185 -11.54 10.26 2.17
CA LEU A 185 -12.54 9.27 1.76
C LEU A 185 -13.84 9.39 2.56
N SER A 186 -13.80 9.76 3.84
CA SER A 186 -15.01 9.89 4.66
C SER A 186 -15.96 10.98 4.16
N GLU A 187 -15.46 12.02 3.50
CA GLU A 187 -16.29 13.10 2.91
C GLU A 187 -17.05 12.67 1.64
N ILE A 188 -16.63 11.58 0.98
CA ILE A 188 -17.19 11.17 -0.32
C ILE A 188 -17.82 9.78 -0.33
N SER A 189 -17.49 8.95 0.66
CA SER A 189 -17.85 7.55 0.65
C SER A 189 -19.29 7.35 1.15
N THR A 190 -20.07 6.56 0.41
CA THR A 190 -21.42 6.14 0.82
C THR A 190 -21.42 4.75 1.46
N GLY A 191 -20.33 4.00 1.33
CA GLY A 191 -20.03 2.74 2.00
C GLY A 191 -18.77 2.85 2.85
N ASP A 192 -18.42 1.78 3.55
CA ASP A 192 -17.31 1.76 4.51
C ASP A 192 -16.12 0.88 4.05
N ALA A 193 -16.28 0.11 2.97
CA ALA A 193 -15.27 -0.86 2.54
C ALA A 193 -13.91 -0.25 2.19
N SER A 194 -13.88 0.81 1.37
CA SER A 194 -12.63 1.49 0.99
C SER A 194 -11.99 2.26 2.15
N LEU A 195 -12.80 2.80 3.06
CA LEU A 195 -12.33 3.50 4.25
C LEU A 195 -11.66 2.50 5.22
N ASN A 196 -12.34 1.41 5.54
CA ASN A 196 -11.80 0.40 6.45
C ASN A 196 -10.60 -0.36 5.86
N ALA A 197 -10.56 -0.52 4.52
CA ALA A 197 -9.39 -1.03 3.83
C ALA A 197 -8.15 -0.15 4.05
N LEU A 198 -8.32 1.17 4.06
CA LEU A 198 -7.25 2.13 4.35
C LEU A 198 -6.88 2.16 5.84
N VAL A 199 -7.86 2.04 6.74
CA VAL A 199 -7.59 1.88 8.19
C VAL A 199 -6.72 0.65 8.45
N MET A 200 -6.94 -0.47 7.74
CA MET A 200 -6.05 -1.63 7.86
C MET A 200 -4.64 -1.36 7.33
N LEU A 201 -4.48 -0.61 6.24
CA LEU A 201 -3.15 -0.19 5.77
C LEU A 201 -2.43 0.67 6.81
N ASP A 202 -3.18 1.52 7.50
CA ASP A 202 -2.65 2.34 8.59
C ASP A 202 -2.23 1.51 9.80
N LEU A 203 -3.06 0.53 10.20
CA LEU A 203 -2.71 -0.40 11.25
C LEU A 203 -1.40 -1.15 10.94
N PHE A 204 -1.22 -1.62 9.70
CA PHE A 204 0.05 -2.23 9.28
C PHE A 204 1.22 -1.25 9.39
N ALA A 205 1.02 0.02 9.00
CA ALA A 205 2.07 1.01 9.10
C ALA A 205 2.53 1.24 10.55
N GLN A 206 1.57 1.28 11.49
CA GLN A 206 1.84 1.38 12.92
C GLN A 206 2.48 0.09 13.47
N THR A 207 2.03 -1.10 13.05
CA THR A 207 2.65 -2.36 13.46
C THR A 207 4.14 -2.42 13.10
N ILE A 208 4.53 -1.89 11.94
CA ILE A 208 5.95 -1.82 11.56
C ILE A 208 6.73 -0.92 12.52
N THR A 209 6.20 0.25 12.88
CA THR A 209 6.91 1.13 13.83
C THR A 209 7.06 0.47 15.20
N PHE A 210 6.01 -0.17 15.72
CA PHE A 210 6.09 -0.92 16.98
C PHE A 210 7.07 -2.09 16.91
N SER A 211 7.09 -2.83 15.79
CA SER A 211 7.98 -3.98 15.61
C SER A 211 9.46 -3.61 15.56
N ILE A 212 9.80 -2.37 15.19
CA ILE A 212 11.19 -1.88 15.20
C ILE A 212 11.61 -1.46 16.61
N ASP A 213 10.66 -0.95 17.40
CA ASP A 213 10.92 -0.42 18.75
C ASP A 213 10.90 -1.51 19.85
N GLU A 214 10.32 -2.69 19.58
CA GLU A 214 10.12 -3.78 20.56
C GLU A 214 10.53 -5.18 20.05
N ASN A 215 10.42 -6.19 20.92
CA ASN A 215 10.77 -7.62 20.85
C ASN A 215 10.56 -8.39 19.51
N ALA A 216 9.88 -7.83 18.51
CA ALA A 216 9.66 -8.49 17.23
C ALA A 216 10.96 -8.71 16.43
N LEU A 217 11.96 -7.83 16.61
CA LEU A 217 13.30 -8.08 16.06
C LEU A 217 13.98 -9.27 16.73
N ASP A 218 13.83 -9.41 18.05
CA ASP A 218 14.40 -10.53 18.82
C ASP A 218 13.76 -11.86 18.38
N GLU A 219 12.43 -11.90 18.20
CA GLU A 219 11.73 -13.09 17.68
C GLU A 219 12.18 -13.46 16.27
N LEU A 220 12.40 -12.47 15.40
CA LEU A 220 12.94 -12.70 14.06
C LEU A 220 14.40 -13.17 14.10
N GLU A 221 15.22 -12.64 15.01
CA GLU A 221 16.63 -13.01 15.17
C GLU A 221 16.82 -14.49 15.48
N LEU A 222 15.89 -15.10 16.23
CA LEU A 222 15.89 -16.54 16.52
C LEU A 222 15.89 -17.40 15.25
N LEU A 223 15.29 -16.91 14.15
CA LEU A 223 15.27 -17.63 12.87
C LEU A 223 16.66 -17.66 12.19
N PHE A 224 17.57 -16.78 12.60
CA PHE A 224 18.92 -16.65 12.05
C PHE A 224 20.00 -17.27 12.95
N GLU A 225 19.63 -17.97 14.02
CA GLU A 225 20.57 -18.66 14.92
C GLU A 225 21.68 -19.46 14.19
N PRO A 226 21.41 -20.21 13.11
CA PRO A 226 22.46 -20.94 12.38
C PRO A 226 23.57 -20.06 11.79
N TYR A 227 23.34 -18.76 11.58
CA TYR A 227 24.38 -17.83 11.10
C TYR A 227 25.33 -17.37 12.23
N PHE A 228 24.92 -17.50 13.49
CA PHE A 228 25.72 -17.11 14.66
C PHE A 228 26.54 -18.26 15.23
N ARG A 229 26.14 -19.50 14.93
CA ARG A 229 26.86 -20.70 15.33
C ARG A 229 27.87 -21.04 14.23
N GLY A 230 29.13 -20.68 14.47
CA GLY A 230 30.27 -21.04 13.62
C GLY A 230 30.55 -22.53 13.60
#